data_AF-A0A9R1VKD2-F1
#
_entry.id   AF-A0A9R1VKD2-F1
#
_cell.length_a   1.000
_cell.length_b   1.000
_cell.length_c   1.000
_cell.angle_alpha   90.00
_cell.angle_beta   90.00
_cell.angle_gamma   90.00
#
_symmetry.space_group_name_H-M   'P 1'
#
loop_
_entity.id
_entity.type
_entity.pdbx_description
1 polymer ?
#
loop_
_entity_poly.entity_id
_entity_poly.type
_entity_poly.pdbx_seq_one_letter_code
_entity_poly.pdbx_strand_id
1 'polypeptide(L)'
;MENIEARVSDPFYVYQKFTSSEELKNAIRQHVVEIRREIDFTKNDKNRVRAICKGTIPDLGQLDSCKPSQSNKESEENKCLWVLYASKWEQDVDWEIKTYEKEHRCLQTTNVKACTYKFLAKKIV
;
A
#
# COMPACT_ATOMS: atom_id res chain seq x y z
N MET A 1 7.89 27.86 16.52
CA MET A 1 6.52 27.36 16.30
C MET A 1 6.58 26.52 15.03
N GLU A 2 6.76 25.21 15.19
CA GLU A 2 6.82 24.30 14.06
C GLU A 2 5.42 24.18 13.45
N ASN A 3 5.36 24.24 12.12
CA ASN A 3 4.13 24.27 11.35
C ASN A 3 3.46 22.87 11.37
N ILE A 4 2.55 22.66 12.33
CA ILE A 4 1.87 21.36 12.54
C ILE A 4 0.92 21.03 11.37
N GLU A 5 0.48 22.03 10.59
CA GLU A 5 -0.50 21.87 9.51
C GLU A 5 0.08 21.39 8.17
N ALA A 6 1.39 21.23 8.06
CA ALA A 6 2.05 20.63 6.88
C ALA A 6 2.21 19.10 6.97
N ARG A 7 1.59 18.44 7.97
CA ARG A 7 1.52 16.97 8.03
C ARG A 7 0.45 16.52 7.05
N VAL A 8 0.90 16.12 5.86
CA VAL A 8 0.21 15.30 4.85
C VAL A 8 -1.06 14.66 5.41
N SER A 9 -2.23 15.11 4.94
CA SER A 9 -3.51 14.46 5.24
C SER A 9 -3.37 12.95 4.96
N ASP A 10 -3.69 12.11 5.95
CA ASP A 10 -3.66 10.66 5.77
C ASP A 10 -4.55 10.31 4.56
N PRO A 11 -4.03 9.58 3.54
CA PRO A 11 -4.72 9.39 2.27
C PRO A 11 -5.98 8.52 2.39
N PHE A 12 -6.04 7.73 3.47
CA PHE A 12 -7.14 6.84 3.80
C PHE A 12 -7.44 6.90 5.28
N TYR A 13 -8.68 6.60 5.64
CA TYR A 13 -9.10 6.39 7.03
C TYR A 13 -10.16 5.28 7.10
N VAL A 14 -10.32 4.67 8.28
CA VAL A 14 -11.32 3.61 8.50
C VAL A 14 -12.72 4.21 8.41
N TYR A 15 -13.66 3.48 7.80
CA TYR A 15 -15.02 3.91 7.45
C TYR A 15 -15.13 4.97 6.35
N GLN A 16 -14.02 5.28 5.66
CA GLN A 16 -14.09 6.09 4.44
C GLN A 16 -14.89 5.34 3.38
N LYS A 17 -15.83 6.06 2.75
CA LYS A 17 -16.72 5.54 1.72
C LYS A 17 -16.26 5.97 0.33
N PHE A 18 -16.40 5.08 -0.63
CA PHE A 18 -16.17 5.32 -2.06
C PHE A 18 -17.41 4.85 -2.83
N THR A 19 -17.79 5.61 -3.85
CA THR A 19 -18.99 5.27 -4.65
C THR A 19 -18.74 4.09 -5.59
N SER A 20 -17.48 3.88 -5.99
CA SER A 20 -17.09 2.87 -6.97
C SER A 20 -15.81 2.14 -6.61
N SER A 21 -15.73 0.88 -7.03
CA SER A 21 -14.49 0.07 -6.93
C SER A 21 -13.35 0.70 -7.74
N GLU A 22 -13.67 1.35 -8.86
CA GLU A 22 -12.67 2.00 -9.70
C GLU A 22 -12.08 3.24 -9.03
N GLU A 23 -12.93 4.03 -8.37
CA GLU A 23 -12.54 5.20 -7.58
C GLU A 23 -11.57 4.79 -6.47
N LEU A 24 -11.93 3.77 -5.69
CA LEU A 24 -11.09 3.17 -4.67
C LEU A 24 -9.74 2.69 -5.25
N LYS A 25 -9.77 1.93 -6.35
CA LYS A 25 -8.54 1.43 -7.00
C LYS A 25 -7.67 2.56 -7.54
N ASN A 26 -8.26 3.64 -8.05
CA ASN A 26 -7.53 4.79 -8.55
C ASN A 26 -6.90 5.59 -7.40
N ALA A 27 -7.63 5.79 -6.29
CA ALA A 27 -7.09 6.39 -5.07
C ALA A 27 -5.90 5.59 -4.53
N ILE A 28 -6.02 4.25 -4.50
CA ILE A 28 -4.91 3.38 -4.10
C ILE A 28 -3.72 3.54 -5.05
N ARG A 29 -3.93 3.48 -6.37
CA ARG A 29 -2.85 3.68 -7.37
C ARG A 29 -2.15 5.03 -7.22
N GLN A 30 -2.91 6.09 -6.97
CA GLN A 30 -2.37 7.42 -6.71
C GLN A 30 -1.43 7.37 -5.50
N HIS A 31 -1.89 6.79 -4.39
CA HIS A 31 -1.11 6.62 -3.18
C HIS A 31 0.18 5.79 -3.42
N VAL A 32 0.09 4.69 -4.17
CA VAL A 32 1.25 3.85 -4.53
C VAL A 32 2.37 4.67 -5.19
N VAL A 33 2.00 5.57 -6.12
CA VAL A 33 2.95 6.40 -6.85
C VAL A 33 3.55 7.48 -5.96
N GLU A 34 2.74 8.10 -5.08
CA GLU A 34 3.20 9.14 -4.15
C GLU A 34 4.24 8.60 -3.17
N ILE A 35 3.99 7.43 -2.58
CA ILE A 35 4.90 6.84 -1.58
C ILE A 35 6.09 6.10 -2.20
N ARG A 36 6.05 5.86 -3.53
CA ARG A 36 7.04 5.07 -4.29
C ARG A 36 7.26 3.68 -3.72
N ARG A 37 6.18 2.96 -3.42
CA ARG A 37 6.24 1.59 -2.90
C ARG A 37 5.45 0.66 -3.80
N GLU A 38 5.78 -0.62 -3.80
CA GLU A 38 5.01 -1.61 -4.54
C GLU A 38 3.87 -2.12 -3.67
N ILE A 39 2.64 -1.67 -3.96
CA ILE A 39 1.42 -2.19 -3.36
C ILE A 39 0.68 -3.01 -4.42
N ASP A 40 0.22 -4.19 -4.04
CA ASP A 40 -0.51 -5.10 -4.91
C ASP A 40 -1.87 -5.47 -4.33
N PHE A 41 -2.82 -5.76 -5.23
CA PHE A 41 -4.17 -6.15 -4.86
C PHE A 41 -4.25 -7.67 -4.66
N THR A 42 -4.38 -8.10 -3.42
CA THR A 42 -4.63 -9.49 -3.05
C THR A 42 -6.13 -9.67 -2.75
N LYS A 43 -6.75 -10.81 -3.07
CA LYS A 43 -8.19 -11.06 -2.80
C LYS A 43 -9.11 -9.94 -3.33
N ASN A 44 -8.97 -9.62 -4.61
CA ASN A 44 -9.85 -8.68 -5.33
C ASN A 44 -11.05 -9.46 -5.89
N ASP A 45 -12.13 -9.51 -5.12
CA ASP A 45 -13.41 -10.09 -5.51
C ASP A 45 -14.43 -8.97 -5.82
N LYS A 46 -15.64 -9.33 -6.26
CA LYS A 46 -16.69 -8.34 -6.61
C LYS A 46 -17.04 -7.37 -5.47
N ASN A 47 -16.89 -7.83 -4.23
CA ASN A 47 -17.32 -7.08 -3.03
C ASN A 47 -16.16 -6.78 -2.06
N ARG A 48 -14.93 -7.20 -2.37
CA ARG A 48 -13.79 -7.09 -1.44
C ARG A 48 -12.52 -6.76 -2.22
N VAL A 49 -11.72 -5.83 -1.69
CA VAL A 49 -10.42 -5.46 -2.22
C VAL A 49 -9.46 -5.37 -1.04
N ARG A 50 -8.38 -6.14 -1.09
CA ARG A 50 -7.27 -5.98 -0.14
C ARG A 50 -6.02 -5.55 -0.89
N ALA A 51 -5.43 -4.44 -0.49
CA ALA A 51 -4.15 -3.99 -0.99
C ALA A 51 -3.07 -4.27 0.07
N ILE A 52 -1.96 -4.88 -0.33
CA ILE A 52 -0.81 -5.17 0.54
C ILE A 52 0.46 -4.60 -0.05
N CYS A 53 1.38 -4.16 0.80
CA CYS A 53 2.70 -3.78 0.33
C CYS A 53 3.58 -5.03 0.14
N LYS A 54 4.21 -5.15 -1.04
CA LYS A 54 5.17 -6.21 -1.39
C LYS A 54 6.62 -5.87 -1.02
N GLY A 55 6.87 -4.72 -0.39
CA GLY A 55 8.21 -4.34 0.01
C GLY A 55 8.77 -5.26 1.09
N THR A 56 9.99 -5.72 0.89
CA THR A 56 10.76 -6.47 1.90
C THR A 56 11.47 -5.49 2.83
N ILE A 57 11.46 -5.79 4.12
CA ILE A 57 12.25 -5.10 5.14
C ILE A 57 13.64 -5.74 5.10
N PRO A 58 14.71 -5.03 4.70
CA PRO A 58 16.05 -5.59 4.76
C PRO A 58 16.43 -5.79 6.23
N ASP A 59 16.92 -6.99 6.56
CA ASP A 59 17.61 -7.22 7.81
C ASP A 59 18.97 -6.52 7.71
N LEU A 60 19.04 -5.27 8.18
CA LEU A 60 20.26 -4.45 8.23
C LEU A 60 21.15 -4.91 9.38
N GLY A 61 21.40 -6.22 9.44
CA GLY A 61 21.96 -6.96 10.56
C GLY A 61 22.98 -6.14 11.35
N GLN A 62 22.77 -6.09 12.66
CA GLN A 62 23.81 -5.73 13.60
C GLN A 62 25.07 -6.54 13.22
N LEU A 63 26.17 -5.84 12.97
CA LEU A 63 27.45 -6.40 12.56
C LEU A 63 28.06 -7.21 13.71
N ASP A 64 27.45 -8.32 14.06
CA ASP A 64 28.01 -9.30 14.96
C ASP A 64 28.50 -10.46 14.09
N SER A 65 29.82 -10.52 14.00
CA SER A 65 30.62 -11.51 13.29
C SER A 65 30.09 -12.94 13.48
N CYS A 66 30.11 -13.69 12.37
CA CYS A 66 29.94 -15.14 12.30
C CYS A 66 28.49 -15.66 12.37
N LYS A 67 27.71 -15.49 11.29
CA LYS A 67 26.72 -16.51 10.91
C LYS A 67 26.96 -16.98 9.46
N PRO A 68 27.01 -18.30 9.23
CA PRO A 68 27.21 -18.84 7.89
C PRO A 68 26.02 -18.47 6.99
N SER A 69 26.34 -18.13 5.76
CA SER A 69 25.42 -17.88 4.64
C SER A 69 24.43 -19.04 4.47
N GLN A 70 23.29 -18.97 5.15
CA GLN A 70 22.18 -19.90 4.93
C GLN A 70 21.23 -19.31 3.89
N SER A 71 21.33 -19.89 2.70
CA SER A 71 20.33 -20.01 1.64
C SER A 71 18.87 -19.69 2.03
N ASN A 72 18.27 -18.77 1.27
CA ASN A 72 16.87 -18.78 0.80
C ASN A 72 15.81 -19.39 1.73
N LYS A 73 15.58 -18.76 2.89
CA LYS A 73 14.28 -18.82 3.58
C LYS A 73 13.72 -17.42 3.63
N GLU A 74 12.82 -17.11 2.70
CA GLU A 74 11.95 -15.94 2.78
C GLU A 74 11.01 -16.14 3.98
N SER A 75 11.43 -15.71 5.18
CA SER A 75 10.57 -15.73 6.35
C SER A 75 9.50 -14.65 6.23
N GLU A 76 8.25 -14.99 6.51
CA GLU A 76 7.08 -14.08 6.54
C GLU A 76 7.31 -12.83 7.40
N GLU A 77 8.30 -12.87 8.30
CA GLU A 77 8.70 -11.80 9.22
C GLU A 77 9.24 -10.55 8.50
N ASN A 78 9.75 -10.67 7.27
CA ASN A 78 10.35 -9.55 6.54
C ASN A 78 9.38 -8.82 5.61
N LYS A 79 8.08 -9.15 5.65
CA LYS A 79 7.07 -8.46 4.83
C LYS A 79 6.61 -7.14 5.47
N CYS A 80 6.33 -6.17 4.63
CA CYS A 80 5.74 -4.91 5.09
C CYS A 80 4.32 -5.12 5.64
N LEU A 81 4.06 -4.58 6.83
CA LEU A 81 2.77 -4.69 7.52
C LEU A 81 1.65 -3.85 6.89
N TRP A 82 2.00 -2.84 6.09
CA TRP A 82 1.02 -2.00 5.40
C TRP A 82 -0.04 -2.81 4.67
N VAL A 83 -1.29 -2.57 5.05
CA VAL A 83 -2.47 -3.23 4.48
C VAL A 83 -3.63 -2.26 4.44
N LEU A 84 -4.34 -2.28 3.33
CA LEU A 84 -5.63 -1.62 3.18
C LEU A 84 -6.67 -2.68 2.81
N TYR A 85 -7.74 -2.76 3.59
CA TYR A 85 -8.87 -3.64 3.30
C TYR A 85 -10.14 -2.83 3.17
N ALA A 86 -10.77 -2.98 2.02
CA ALA A 86 -12.06 -2.38 1.71
C ALA A 86 -13.04 -3.46 1.27
N SER A 87 -14.29 -3.26 1.63
CA SER A 87 -15.38 -4.13 1.19
C SER A 87 -16.66 -3.34 1.03
N LYS A 88 -17.54 -3.85 0.20
CA LYS A 88 -18.94 -3.43 0.16
C LYS A 88 -19.85 -4.58 0.54
N TRP A 89 -21.05 -4.26 1.00
CA TRP A 89 -22.11 -5.25 1.09
C TRP A 89 -22.58 -5.64 -0.31
N GLU A 90 -23.24 -6.80 -0.44
CA GLU A 90 -23.65 -7.31 -1.75
C GLU A 90 -24.73 -6.44 -2.42
N GLN A 91 -25.57 -5.80 -1.60
CA GLN A 91 -26.66 -4.91 -2.05
C GLN A 91 -26.25 -3.43 -2.04
N ASP A 92 -25.13 -3.09 -1.42
CA ASP A 92 -24.67 -1.71 -1.35
C ASP A 92 -23.87 -1.33 -2.59
N VAL A 93 -23.98 -0.05 -2.95
CA VAL A 93 -23.16 0.58 -3.98
C VAL A 93 -21.81 1.00 -3.39
N ASP A 94 -21.85 1.48 -2.14
CA ASP A 94 -20.71 2.11 -1.49
C ASP A 94 -19.68 1.09 -0.98
N TRP A 95 -18.42 1.37 -1.29
CA TRP A 95 -17.25 0.67 -0.78
C TRP A 95 -16.76 1.35 0.48
N GLU A 96 -16.50 0.56 1.52
CA GLU A 96 -16.02 1.08 2.80
C GLU A 96 -14.66 0.49 3.15
N ILE A 97 -13.75 1.34 3.62
CA ILE A 97 -12.47 0.90 4.20
C ILE A 97 -12.72 0.36 5.61
N LYS A 98 -12.38 -0.92 5.82
CA LYS A 98 -12.55 -1.60 7.11
C LYS A 98 -11.27 -1.70 7.91
N THR A 99 -10.13 -1.79 7.26
CA THR A 99 -8.83 -1.89 7.93
C THR A 99 -7.82 -1.07 7.17
N TYR A 100 -7.04 -0.27 7.89
CA TYR A 100 -5.97 0.51 7.31
C TYR A 100 -4.78 0.57 8.26
N GLU A 101 -3.72 -0.15 7.91
CA GLU A 101 -2.42 -0.05 8.56
C GLU A 101 -1.53 0.85 7.71
N LYS A 102 -1.32 2.08 8.16
CA LYS A 102 -0.64 3.12 7.38
C LYS A 102 0.88 3.05 7.39
N GLU A 103 1.45 2.33 8.36
CA GLU A 103 2.90 2.30 8.56
C GLU A 103 3.60 1.37 7.57
N HIS A 104 4.56 1.92 6.84
CA HIS A 104 5.51 1.14 6.05
C HIS A 104 6.83 1.02 6.79
N ARG A 105 7.36 -0.21 6.88
CA ARG A 105 8.72 -0.47 7.38
C ARG A 105 9.70 -0.90 6.29
N CYS A 106 9.21 -1.13 5.07
CA CYS A 106 10.04 -1.49 3.93
C CYS A 106 10.75 -0.26 3.33
N LEU A 107 11.66 -0.49 2.38
CA LEU A 107 12.28 0.57 1.58
C LEU A 107 11.38 1.00 0.40
N GLN A 108 11.64 2.19 -0.14
CA GLN A 108 11.02 2.64 -1.39
C GLN A 108 11.60 1.89 -2.59
N THR A 109 10.81 1.74 -3.63
CA THR A 109 11.24 1.16 -4.92
C THR A 109 11.49 2.27 -5.94
N THR A 110 12.53 2.10 -6.75
CA THR A 110 12.81 2.96 -7.90
C THR A 110 11.88 2.66 -9.08
N ASN A 111 11.29 1.46 -9.13
CA ASN A 111 10.38 1.03 -10.18
C ASN A 111 8.98 0.77 -9.59
N VAL A 112 8.08 1.73 -9.79
CA VAL A 112 6.69 1.66 -9.31
C VAL A 112 5.79 1.18 -10.45
N LYS A 113 5.39 -0.09 -10.44
CA LYS A 113 4.55 -0.69 -11.50
C LYS A 113 3.21 0.01 -11.72
N ALA A 114 2.65 0.65 -10.69
CA ALA A 114 1.41 1.42 -10.81
C ALA A 114 1.59 2.72 -11.64
N CYS A 115 2.82 3.24 -11.74
CA CYS A 115 3.16 4.42 -12.52
C CYS A 115 3.30 4.07 -14.00
N THR A 116 2.17 3.80 -14.66
CA THR A 116 2.11 3.48 -16.10
C THR A 116 1.91 4.74 -16.95
N TYR A 117 2.19 4.65 -18.26
CA TYR A 117 1.89 5.77 -19.19
C TYR A 117 0.41 6.19 -19.13
N LYS A 118 -0.52 5.25 -18.94
CA LYS A 118 -1.96 5.52 -18.78
C LYS A 118 -2.24 6.34 -17.51
N PHE A 119 -1.52 6.04 -16.43
CA PHE A 119 -1.64 6.81 -15.19
C PHE A 119 -1.13 8.25 -15.39
N LEU A 120 0.04 8.40 -16.02
CA LEU A 120 0.61 9.73 -16.30
C LEU A 120 -0.26 10.54 -17.25
N ALA A 121 -0.77 9.94 -18.32
CA ALA A 121 -1.64 10.61 -19.29
C ALA A 121 -2.90 11.23 -18.64
N LYS A 122 -3.47 10.56 -17.62
CA LYS A 122 -4.61 11.10 -16.86
C LYS A 122 -4.29 12.33 -16.01
N LYS A 123 -3.01 12.62 -15.76
CA LYS A 123 -2.56 13.75 -14.92
C LYS A 123 -2.08 14.96 -15.72
N ILE A 124 -1.85 14.80 -17.02
CA ILE A 124 -1.32 15.87 -17.88
C ILE A 124 -2.45 16.77 -18.40
N VAL A 125 -3.69 16.27 -18.42
CA VAL A 125 -4.91 17.00 -18.79
C VAL A 125 -5.44 17.74 -17.57
#